data_AF-A0A1Y5JXF4-F1
#
_entry.id   AF-A0A1Y5JXF4-F1
#
_cell.length_a   1.000
_cell.length_b   1.000
_cell.length_c   1.000
_cell.angle_alpha   90.00
_cell.angle_beta   90.00
_cell.angle_gamma   90.00
#
_symmetry.space_group_name_H-M   'P 1'
#
loop_
_entity.id
_entity.type
_entity.pdbx_description
1 polymer ?
#
loop_
_entity_poly.entity_id
_entity_poly.type
_entity_poly.pdbx_seq_one_letter_code
_entity_poly.pdbx_strand_id
1 'polypeptide(L)'
;MRLKLVSLLIILSGLSACSTTEKQTKTTENLSSANSTSQIQATDAQSMYQLALNRQGADKIQLLYSARDAAIEEQRWPLLEQICTELEQTPTVDQVQNKLYTAFAQKQQGKNTLALEMLATLNNQLTQPEHFAWHQYLTASIYSSQKLPKQAAPYFFRASEAASKNNLTIPELNKALWQNLQQLSSYALERFNRGSVVQQGWVNLALYHQVYLGAPVELDQAINNWQRRYPTHPAMAVLPKRAAELIAIEPVNIERLVVLLPQSGANERLGDALKAGVLGALDNSNITETVFLDEMLTTTELETKLAELKPNFVIGPLLKANIDKLANNRTLVNYPVLHLNSFEGQRVSGQHFFFALNPEHEVQQALEHFLTQGYQKPMILAPNSSAGQRLVDFFNMQWQRYSETKPQVGLYSSKKDMPKTIAGLLEVDKSKERIATVKSLFKQEVESETRSRRDIDVIYILGDAIETRLIKPYLDVNVSTFVERIPLYASSKSHSKQIDRTDKGDLDGLYFTELPWMLSGQVSNQALRQQYNSLWPEQADISQRLFAMAYDSVAMLSDITQLSMIPGKQYTGLTGQLSIASDGQINRQLKWAQYKNKQIKPVQLKTQAPVPLFMQTATSE
;
A
#
# COMPACT_ATOMS: atom_id res chain seq x y z
N MET A 1 9.56 -1.52 24.96
CA MET A 1 9.46 -0.05 25.20
C MET A 1 10.60 0.50 26.06
N ARG A 2 11.22 -0.30 26.96
CA ARG A 2 12.32 0.13 27.84
C ARG A 2 13.67 0.41 27.15
N LEU A 3 13.97 -0.20 26.00
CA LEU A 3 15.24 0.02 25.27
C LEU A 3 15.35 1.37 24.53
N LYS A 4 14.23 2.07 24.29
CA LYS A 4 14.19 3.30 23.46
C LYS A 4 14.51 4.59 24.24
N LEU A 5 14.46 4.55 25.58
CA LEU A 5 14.71 5.71 26.46
C LEU A 5 16.18 5.83 26.90
N VAL A 6 16.91 4.71 26.96
CA VAL A 6 18.34 4.69 27.30
C VAL A 6 19.19 5.48 26.28
N SER A 7 18.70 5.67 25.05
CA SER A 7 19.38 6.45 24.01
C SER A 7 19.40 7.97 24.28
N LEU A 8 18.47 8.49 25.09
CA LEU A 8 18.46 9.91 25.50
C LEU A 8 19.57 10.22 26.52
N LEU A 9 20.00 9.20 27.29
CA LEU A 9 20.88 9.33 28.47
C LEU A 9 22.38 9.50 28.14
N ILE A 10 22.85 9.03 26.98
CA ILE A 10 24.30 8.91 26.72
C ILE A 10 24.92 10.13 26.03
N ILE A 11 24.12 11.00 25.39
CA ILE A 11 24.70 12.06 24.51
C ILE A 11 24.61 13.47 25.11
N LEU A 12 23.74 13.72 26.10
CA LEU A 12 23.61 15.05 26.74
C LEU A 12 24.45 15.26 28.02
N SER A 13 25.17 14.25 28.50
CA SER A 13 25.90 14.28 29.78
C SER A 13 27.44 14.25 29.64
N GLY A 14 27.96 14.06 28.44
CA GLY A 14 29.40 13.99 28.20
C GLY A 14 29.98 15.30 27.67
N LEU A 15 30.36 16.23 28.56
CA LEU A 15 31.47 17.20 28.40
C LEU A 15 31.47 18.26 29.54
N SER A 16 31.45 17.85 30.82
CA SER A 16 31.62 18.80 31.95
C SER A 16 32.45 18.24 33.10
N ALA A 17 33.51 17.48 32.82
CA ALA A 17 34.42 17.05 33.88
C ALA A 17 35.87 16.91 33.39
N CYS A 18 36.57 18.03 33.27
CA CYS A 18 38.03 18.08 33.35
C CYS A 18 38.48 19.46 33.84
N SER A 19 38.79 19.55 35.14
CA SER A 19 39.64 20.59 35.72
C SER A 19 40.35 19.97 36.93
N THR A 20 41.58 19.51 36.69
CA THR A 20 42.50 18.95 37.68
C THR A 20 43.26 20.06 38.41
N THR A 21 43.25 20.06 39.74
CA THR A 21 44.38 20.62 40.52
C THR A 21 44.57 19.90 41.86
N GLU A 22 45.73 19.23 41.89
CA GLU A 22 46.70 18.91 42.95
C GLU A 22 46.35 18.52 44.41
N LYS A 23 47.12 17.53 44.87
CA LYS A 23 47.00 16.72 46.08
C LYS A 23 48.01 17.20 47.13
N GLN A 24 47.57 17.32 48.39
CA GLN A 24 48.48 17.26 49.55
C GLN A 24 48.15 16.06 50.44
N THR A 25 49.22 15.40 50.88
CA THR A 25 49.25 14.11 51.57
C THR A 25 49.60 14.31 53.04
N LYS A 26 48.85 13.69 53.97
CA LYS A 26 49.19 13.21 55.34
C LYS A 26 47.88 13.08 56.13
N THR A 27 47.58 12.09 56.97
CA THR A 27 48.23 10.89 57.49
C THR A 27 47.10 9.93 57.92
N THR A 28 47.33 8.63 57.80
CA THR A 28 46.43 7.57 58.26
C THR A 28 46.27 7.59 59.79
N GLU A 29 45.04 7.77 60.28
CA GLU A 29 44.60 7.23 61.56
C GLU A 29 43.12 6.85 61.45
N ASN A 30 42.86 5.54 61.53
CA ASN A 30 41.53 4.97 61.55
C ASN A 30 40.85 5.31 62.88
N LEU A 31 39.93 6.28 62.86
CA LEU A 31 38.77 6.30 63.74
C LEU A 31 37.51 6.32 62.89
N SER A 32 36.80 5.20 62.95
CA SER A 32 35.45 5.03 62.45
C SER A 32 34.51 6.05 63.09
N SER A 33 34.17 7.11 62.38
CA SER A 33 32.96 7.92 62.60
C SER A 33 32.63 8.76 61.36
N ALA A 34 31.52 8.40 60.70
CA ALA A 34 30.69 9.27 59.87
C ALA A 34 31.26 9.84 58.55
N ASN A 35 31.66 8.96 57.63
CA ASN A 35 31.40 9.21 56.21
C ASN A 35 30.25 8.30 55.76
N SER A 36 29.04 8.71 56.13
CA SER A 36 27.82 8.20 55.53
C SER A 36 27.80 8.68 54.09
N THR A 37 28.31 7.84 53.18
CA THR A 37 27.71 7.67 51.87
C THR A 37 26.24 7.32 52.07
N SER A 38 25.40 8.32 52.32
CA SER A 38 23.97 8.21 52.14
C SER A 38 23.73 8.17 50.64
N GLN A 39 23.83 6.97 50.07
CA GLN A 39 23.13 6.63 48.84
C GLN A 39 21.66 6.98 49.07
N ILE A 40 21.25 8.12 48.51
CA ILE A 40 19.89 8.62 48.62
C ILE A 40 18.98 7.66 47.84
N GLN A 41 18.15 6.93 48.59
CA GLN A 41 17.05 6.07 48.13
C GLN A 41 15.85 6.89 47.62
N ALA A 42 16.07 7.99 46.90
CA ALA A 42 14.97 8.63 46.17
C ALA A 42 14.89 7.95 44.80
N THR A 43 13.95 7.02 44.62
CA THR A 43 13.78 6.30 43.34
C THR A 43 12.86 7.00 42.37
N ASP A 44 12.10 8.01 42.83
CA ASP A 44 11.12 8.72 42.01
C ASP A 44 11.38 10.24 41.95
N ALA A 45 10.90 10.86 40.87
CA ALA A 45 11.14 12.26 40.53
C ALA A 45 10.71 13.26 41.62
N GLN A 46 9.60 13.00 42.32
CA GLN A 46 9.09 13.89 43.37
C GLN A 46 10.03 13.88 44.57
N SER A 47 10.47 12.69 44.98
CA SER A 47 11.40 12.51 46.09
C SER A 47 12.75 13.19 45.81
N MET A 48 13.26 13.07 44.58
CA MET A 48 14.50 13.75 44.16
C MET A 48 14.35 15.27 44.16
N TYR A 49 13.23 15.80 43.65
CA TYR A 49 12.95 17.23 43.65
C TYR A 49 12.87 17.80 45.07
N GLN A 50 12.12 17.15 45.97
CA GLN A 50 12.02 17.58 47.38
C GLN A 50 13.37 17.58 48.09
N LEU A 51 14.22 16.59 47.80
CA LEU A 51 15.57 16.57 48.36
C LEU A 51 16.42 17.71 47.81
N ALA A 52 16.29 18.04 46.53
CA ALA A 52 17.03 19.14 45.90
C ALA A 52 16.71 20.48 46.57
N LEU A 53 15.46 20.72 46.97
CA LEU A 53 15.03 21.94 47.66
C LEU A 53 15.74 22.14 49.01
N ASN A 54 16.22 21.06 49.64
CA ASN A 54 16.95 21.10 50.91
C ASN A 54 18.48 21.17 50.75
N ARG A 55 18.99 21.26 49.52
CA ARG A 55 20.43 21.37 49.20
C ARG A 55 20.75 22.76 48.65
N GLN A 56 22.04 23.07 48.54
CA GLN A 56 22.53 24.34 47.98
C GLN A 56 23.67 24.09 46.98
N GLY A 57 23.96 25.09 46.15
CA GLY A 57 25.07 25.06 45.20
C GLY A 57 24.99 23.91 44.21
N ALA A 58 26.14 23.28 43.92
CA ALA A 58 26.27 22.22 42.92
C ALA A 58 25.40 20.99 43.23
N ASP A 59 25.29 20.60 44.50
CA ASP A 59 24.49 19.43 44.92
C ASP A 59 23.00 19.62 44.61
N LYS A 60 22.48 20.85 44.78
CA LYS A 60 21.10 21.18 44.39
C LYS A 60 20.92 21.04 42.88
N ILE A 61 21.82 21.59 42.08
CA ILE A 61 21.73 21.55 40.61
C ILE A 61 21.76 20.11 40.11
N GLN A 62 22.68 19.28 40.63
CA GLN A 62 22.79 17.87 40.23
C GLN A 62 21.51 17.09 40.58
N LEU A 63 20.95 17.29 41.77
CA LEU A 63 19.69 16.65 42.15
C LEU A 63 18.52 17.14 41.30
N LEU A 64 18.47 18.42 40.92
CA LEU A 64 17.46 18.95 40.02
C LEU A 64 17.57 18.34 38.61
N TYR A 65 18.78 18.12 38.09
CA TYR A 65 18.94 17.39 36.82
C TYR A 65 18.47 15.95 36.91
N SER A 66 18.84 15.21 37.97
CA SER A 66 18.34 13.85 38.19
C SER A 66 16.82 13.82 38.32
N ALA A 67 16.24 14.78 39.04
CA ALA A 67 14.79 14.91 39.18
C ALA A 67 14.10 15.23 37.84
N ARG A 68 14.70 16.09 37.01
CA ARG A 68 14.20 16.44 35.67
C ARG A 68 14.14 15.20 34.77
N ASP A 69 15.22 14.44 34.74
CA ASP A 69 15.33 13.25 33.89
C ASP A 69 14.34 12.17 34.35
N ALA A 70 14.23 11.93 35.67
CA ALA A 70 13.21 11.05 36.25
C ALA A 70 11.78 11.53 35.95
N ALA A 71 11.51 12.85 36.00
CA ALA A 71 10.18 13.40 35.71
C ALA A 71 9.77 13.17 34.25
N ILE A 72 10.72 13.18 33.30
CA ILE A 72 10.48 12.83 31.90
C ILE A 72 10.13 11.35 31.76
N GLU A 73 10.90 10.46 32.41
CA GLU A 73 10.68 9.01 32.36
C GLU A 73 9.34 8.60 32.97
N GLU A 74 8.99 9.21 34.10
CA GLU A 74 7.72 9.00 34.81
C GLU A 74 6.54 9.77 34.20
N GLN A 75 6.77 10.58 33.17
CA GLN A 75 5.76 11.41 32.52
C GLN A 75 5.05 12.41 33.47
N ARG A 76 5.77 12.90 34.49
CA ARG A 76 5.27 13.89 35.46
C ARG A 76 5.46 15.30 34.93
N TRP A 77 4.69 15.67 33.91
CA TRP A 77 4.86 16.94 33.17
C TRP A 77 4.71 18.22 34.03
N PRO A 78 3.76 18.33 34.97
CA PRO A 78 3.69 19.50 35.84
C PRO A 78 4.92 19.65 36.75
N LEU A 79 5.45 18.52 37.24
CA LEU A 79 6.67 18.51 38.05
C LEU A 79 7.90 18.89 37.21
N LEU A 80 7.95 18.44 35.96
CA LEU A 80 9.01 18.82 35.01
C LEU A 80 9.06 20.34 34.79
N GLU A 81 7.90 21.00 34.61
CA GLU A 81 7.84 22.47 34.51
C GLU A 81 8.38 23.16 35.77
N GLN A 82 8.03 22.65 36.97
CA GLN A 82 8.52 23.20 38.24
C GLN A 82 10.04 23.06 38.37
N ILE A 83 10.58 21.87 38.08
CA ILE A 83 12.02 21.60 38.14
C ILE A 83 12.78 22.50 37.16
N CYS A 84 12.28 22.68 35.93
CA CYS A 84 12.92 23.55 34.94
C CYS A 84 12.88 25.02 35.37
N THR A 85 11.76 25.48 35.94
CA THR A 85 11.64 26.84 36.49
C THR A 85 12.64 27.09 37.63
N GLU A 86 12.85 26.10 38.50
CA GLU A 86 13.82 26.17 39.59
C GLU A 86 15.27 26.19 39.07
N LEU A 87 15.57 25.39 38.03
CA LEU A 87 16.87 25.37 37.36
C LEU A 87 17.18 26.70 36.64
N GLU A 88 16.19 27.34 36.02
CA GLU A 88 16.32 28.62 35.31
C GLU A 88 16.71 29.79 36.23
N GLN A 89 16.40 29.72 37.53
CA GLN A 89 16.82 30.73 38.52
C GLN A 89 18.34 30.75 38.76
N THR A 90 19.06 29.71 38.32
CA THR A 90 20.50 29.59 38.50
C THR A 90 21.26 30.04 37.24
N PRO A 91 22.05 31.13 37.27
CA PRO A 91 22.69 31.68 36.06
C PRO A 91 23.70 30.76 35.37
N THR A 92 24.29 29.80 36.10
CA THR A 92 25.30 28.88 35.57
C THR A 92 24.71 27.69 34.79
N VAL A 93 23.38 27.57 34.77
CA VAL A 93 22.65 26.48 34.12
C VAL A 93 22.22 26.89 32.72
N ASP A 94 22.13 25.93 31.80
CA ASP A 94 21.67 26.18 30.44
C ASP A 94 20.19 26.59 30.40
N GLN A 95 19.96 27.89 30.27
CA GLN A 95 18.61 28.46 30.25
C GLN A 95 17.83 28.07 28.99
N VAL A 96 18.50 27.89 27.84
CA VAL A 96 17.83 27.53 26.59
C VAL A 96 17.32 26.09 26.68
N GLN A 97 18.17 25.18 27.17
CA GLN A 97 17.81 23.77 27.33
C GLN A 97 16.62 23.59 28.29
N ASN A 98 16.59 24.30 29.43
CA ASN A 98 15.47 24.19 30.36
C ASN A 98 14.16 24.75 29.80
N LYS A 99 14.20 25.86 29.05
CA LYS A 99 13.01 26.37 28.36
C LYS A 99 12.48 25.41 27.29
N LEU A 100 13.35 24.67 26.60
CA LEU A 100 12.94 23.60 25.68
C LEU A 100 12.25 22.45 26.42
N TYR A 101 12.75 22.05 27.60
CA TYR A 101 12.06 21.06 28.45
C TYR A 101 10.72 21.56 28.98
N THR A 102 10.63 22.83 29.37
CA THR A 102 9.37 23.47 29.77
C THR A 102 8.36 23.44 28.63
N ALA A 103 8.75 23.84 27.41
CA ALA A 103 7.88 23.78 26.23
C ALA A 103 7.46 22.34 25.88
N PHE A 104 8.36 21.36 26.05
CA PHE A 104 8.02 19.94 25.88
C PHE A 104 6.96 19.49 26.89
N ALA A 105 7.13 19.82 28.17
CA ALA A 105 6.18 19.50 29.23
C ALA A 105 4.80 20.13 28.99
N GLN A 106 4.78 21.39 28.57
CA GLN A 106 3.56 22.12 28.23
C GLN A 106 2.81 21.48 27.04
N LYS A 107 3.53 21.08 25.99
CA LYS A 107 2.95 20.33 24.88
C LYS A 107 2.29 19.03 25.36
N GLN A 108 2.94 18.25 26.22
CA GLN A 108 2.37 16.98 26.71
C GLN A 108 1.11 17.18 27.55
N GLN A 109 0.97 18.36 28.16
CA GLN A 109 -0.24 18.77 28.89
C GLN A 109 -1.31 19.42 28.01
N GLY A 110 -1.10 19.50 26.69
CA GLY A 110 -2.02 20.17 25.76
C GLY A 110 -1.99 21.70 25.82
N LYS A 111 -1.04 22.31 26.55
CA LYS A 111 -0.83 23.75 26.66
C LYS A 111 -0.08 24.31 25.43
N ASN A 112 -0.60 24.06 24.23
CA ASN A 112 0.09 24.33 22.97
C ASN A 112 0.45 25.81 22.77
N THR A 113 -0.45 26.73 23.14
CA THR A 113 -0.21 28.18 23.00
C THR A 113 0.96 28.64 23.85
N LEU A 114 0.98 28.27 25.14
CA LEU A 114 2.07 28.59 26.05
C LEU A 114 3.41 28.02 25.58
N ALA A 115 3.39 26.79 25.06
CA ALA A 115 4.60 26.15 24.52
C ALA A 115 5.15 26.91 23.30
N LEU A 116 4.29 27.35 22.38
CA LEU A 116 4.70 28.13 21.22
C LEU A 116 5.21 29.53 21.60
N GLU A 117 4.58 30.19 22.57
CA GLU A 117 5.06 31.48 23.11
C GLU A 117 6.45 31.33 23.74
N MET A 118 6.66 30.28 24.56
CA MET A 118 7.96 29.96 25.15
C MET A 118 9.03 29.76 24.07
N LEU A 119 8.74 28.92 23.06
CA LEU A 119 9.65 28.65 21.95
C LEU A 119 9.98 29.94 21.17
N ALA A 120 8.99 30.81 20.93
CA ALA A 120 9.20 32.06 20.23
C ALA A 120 10.22 32.99 20.93
N THR A 121 10.29 32.95 22.28
CA THR A 121 11.29 33.73 23.04
C THR A 121 12.73 33.26 22.80
N LEU A 122 12.92 32.01 22.37
CA LEU A 122 14.24 31.40 22.20
C LEU A 122 14.86 31.69 20.83
N ASN A 123 14.12 32.19 19.85
CA ASN A 123 14.56 32.31 18.44
C ASN A 123 15.95 32.98 18.28
N ASN A 124 16.26 34.00 19.10
CA ASN A 124 17.53 34.74 19.04
C ASN A 124 18.65 34.13 19.90
N GLN A 125 18.36 33.04 20.63
CA GLN A 125 19.26 32.39 21.60
C GLN A 125 19.72 30.99 21.15
N LEU A 126 19.27 30.52 19.97
CA LEU A 126 19.59 29.19 19.41
C LEU A 126 20.98 29.15 18.75
N THR A 127 22.05 29.23 19.56
CA THR A 127 23.44 29.21 19.05
C THR A 127 23.97 27.79 18.83
N GLN A 128 23.48 26.81 19.58
CA GLN A 128 23.89 25.40 19.45
C GLN A 128 23.01 24.65 18.44
N PRO A 129 23.58 23.80 17.57
CA PRO A 129 22.81 23.00 16.61
C PRO A 129 21.76 22.09 17.26
N GLU A 130 22.05 21.56 18.45
CA GLU A 130 21.12 20.72 19.21
C GLU A 130 19.91 21.51 19.70
N HIS A 131 20.12 22.68 20.31
CA HIS A 131 19.03 23.59 20.70
C HIS A 131 18.17 23.96 19.50
N PHE A 132 18.80 24.30 18.36
CA PHE A 132 18.07 24.61 17.15
C PHE A 132 17.23 23.42 16.67
N ALA A 133 17.81 22.22 16.57
CA ALA A 133 17.10 21.05 16.06
C ALA A 133 15.91 20.66 16.96
N TRP A 134 16.09 20.68 18.29
CA TRP A 134 15.01 20.43 19.26
C TRP A 134 13.93 21.50 19.22
N HIS A 135 14.31 22.77 19.13
CA HIS A 135 13.36 23.88 18.98
C HIS A 135 12.48 23.69 17.73
N GLN A 136 13.10 23.39 16.57
CA GLN A 136 12.36 23.15 15.33
C GLN A 136 11.43 21.94 15.46
N TYR A 137 11.91 20.83 16.03
CA TYR A 137 11.10 19.62 16.22
C TYR A 137 9.90 19.86 17.15
N LEU A 138 10.10 20.52 18.30
CA LEU A 138 9.03 20.82 19.24
C LEU A 138 7.96 21.69 18.59
N THR A 139 8.37 22.77 17.92
CA THR A 139 7.47 23.65 17.15
C THR A 139 6.66 22.87 16.12
N ALA A 140 7.32 22.03 15.32
CA ALA A 140 6.66 21.20 14.31
C ALA A 140 5.64 20.25 14.95
N SER A 141 6.03 19.61 16.05
CA SER A 141 5.21 18.63 16.75
C SER A 141 3.97 19.24 17.41
N ILE A 142 4.03 20.50 17.85
CA ILE A 142 2.89 21.26 18.38
C ILE A 142 1.92 21.66 17.25
N TYR A 143 2.41 22.08 16.09
CA TYR A 143 1.54 22.30 14.93
C TYR A 143 0.90 21.00 14.42
N SER A 144 1.66 19.90 14.41
CA SER A 144 1.17 18.59 14.00
C SER A 144 0.07 18.07 14.93
N SER A 145 0.21 18.24 16.26
CA SER A 145 -0.83 17.84 17.23
C SER A 145 -2.12 18.64 17.08
N GLN A 146 -2.04 19.86 16.55
CA GLN A 146 -3.19 20.71 16.23
C GLN A 146 -3.79 20.42 14.83
N LYS A 147 -3.36 19.34 14.16
CA LYS A 147 -3.78 18.98 12.79
C LYS A 147 -3.47 20.08 11.75
N LEU A 148 -2.32 20.75 11.91
CA LEU A 148 -1.83 21.78 10.99
C LEU A 148 -0.58 21.28 10.23
N PRO A 149 -0.66 20.19 9.43
CA PRO A 149 0.51 19.53 8.86
C PRO A 149 1.29 20.41 7.89
N LYS A 150 0.62 21.35 7.20
CA LYS A 150 1.26 22.31 6.29
C LYS A 150 2.11 23.33 7.03
N GLN A 151 1.69 23.74 8.22
CA GLN A 151 2.48 24.64 9.07
C GLN A 151 3.61 23.89 9.78
N ALA A 152 3.39 22.62 10.14
CA ALA A 152 4.41 21.79 10.77
C ALA A 152 5.57 21.42 9.83
N ALA A 153 5.30 21.17 8.55
CA ALA A 153 6.27 20.61 7.60
C ALA A 153 7.60 21.42 7.49
N PRO A 154 7.60 22.75 7.33
CA PRO A 154 8.85 23.52 7.28
C PRO A 154 9.73 23.42 8.53
N TYR A 155 9.12 23.24 9.71
CA TYR A 155 9.84 23.06 10.96
C TYR A 155 10.40 21.63 11.06
N PHE A 156 9.64 20.61 10.66
CA PHE A 156 10.16 19.25 10.60
C PHE A 156 11.33 19.09 9.62
N PHE A 157 11.27 19.74 8.45
CA PHE A 157 12.38 19.72 7.49
C PHE A 157 13.65 20.33 8.08
N ARG A 158 13.54 21.52 8.70
CA ARG A 158 14.67 22.18 9.37
C ARG A 158 15.23 21.35 10.53
N ALA A 159 14.37 20.69 11.31
CA ALA A 159 14.80 19.78 12.37
C ALA A 159 15.56 18.56 11.80
N SER A 160 15.03 17.92 10.76
CA SER A 160 15.66 16.75 10.12
C SER A 160 16.99 17.11 9.45
N GLU A 161 17.07 18.27 8.80
CA GLU A 161 18.30 18.77 8.20
C GLU A 161 19.35 19.10 9.25
N ALA A 162 18.99 19.83 10.31
CA ALA A 162 19.90 20.15 11.40
C ALA A 162 20.42 18.88 12.10
N ALA A 163 19.53 17.91 12.33
CA ALA A 163 19.91 16.63 12.92
C ALA A 163 20.85 15.83 12.01
N SER A 164 20.53 15.73 10.72
CA SER A 164 21.36 15.02 9.74
C SER A 164 22.72 15.66 9.54
N LYS A 165 22.81 17.00 9.53
CA LYS A 165 24.06 17.73 9.31
C LYS A 165 25.03 17.63 10.49
N ASN A 166 24.51 17.51 11.71
CA ASN A 166 25.30 17.52 12.94
C ASN A 166 25.33 16.15 13.64
N ASN A 167 24.89 15.09 12.98
CA ASN A 167 24.78 13.72 13.54
C ASN A 167 24.01 13.65 14.87
N LEU A 168 22.97 14.46 15.01
CA LEU A 168 22.14 14.50 16.21
C LEU A 168 21.02 13.46 16.10
N THR A 169 20.64 12.87 17.24
CA THR A 169 19.52 11.95 17.32
C THR A 169 18.38 12.59 18.08
N ILE A 170 17.28 12.92 17.39
CA ILE A 170 16.03 13.36 18.02
C ILE A 170 15.04 12.20 17.98
N PRO A 171 14.65 11.63 19.14
CA PRO A 171 13.67 10.56 19.21
C PRO A 171 12.35 10.92 18.51
N GLU A 172 11.80 9.95 17.78
CA GLU A 172 10.55 10.06 17.01
C GLU A 172 10.53 11.09 15.87
N LEU A 173 11.55 11.94 15.67
CA LEU A 173 11.58 12.97 14.63
C LEU A 173 11.24 12.42 13.24
N ASN A 174 11.97 11.40 12.77
CA ASN A 174 11.78 10.84 11.43
C ASN A 174 10.38 10.24 11.26
N LYS A 175 9.85 9.59 12.31
CA LYS A 175 8.51 8.99 12.30
C LYS A 175 7.42 10.06 12.34
N ALA A 176 7.56 11.09 13.17
CA ALA A 176 6.61 12.19 13.27
C ALA A 176 6.58 13.02 11.99
N LEU A 177 7.74 13.30 11.39
CA LEU A 177 7.83 13.94 10.08
C LEU A 177 7.16 13.09 9.01
N TRP A 178 7.45 11.78 8.95
CA TRP A 178 6.81 10.86 8.01
C TRP A 178 5.27 10.88 8.12
N GLN A 179 4.75 10.72 9.34
CA GLN A 179 3.30 10.77 9.62
C GLN A 179 2.69 12.13 9.26
N ASN A 180 3.41 13.23 9.46
CA ASN A 180 2.96 14.56 9.09
C ASN A 180 2.86 14.73 7.56
N LEU A 181 3.85 14.23 6.82
CA LEU A 181 3.83 14.29 5.35
C LEU A 181 2.73 13.44 4.74
N GLN A 182 2.41 12.28 5.34
CA GLN A 182 1.30 11.42 4.89
C GLN A 182 -0.07 12.11 4.97
N GLN A 183 -0.22 13.18 5.76
CA GLN A 183 -1.46 13.98 5.87
C GLN A 183 -1.57 15.09 4.81
N LEU A 184 -0.50 15.40 4.08
CA LEU A 184 -0.50 16.42 3.04
C LEU A 184 -0.97 15.82 1.70
N SER A 185 -1.68 16.58 0.87
CA SER A 185 -1.98 16.16 -0.50
C SER A 185 -0.75 16.22 -1.40
N SER A 186 -0.76 15.49 -2.53
CA SER A 186 0.31 15.53 -3.55
C SER A 186 0.62 16.96 -3.99
N TYR A 187 -0.42 17.77 -4.25
CA TYR A 187 -0.28 19.19 -4.57
C TYR A 187 0.46 20.01 -3.50
N ALA A 188 0.19 19.72 -2.21
CA ALA A 188 0.87 20.39 -1.11
C ALA A 188 2.33 19.91 -0.98
N LEU A 189 2.58 18.62 -1.17
CA LEU A 189 3.92 18.03 -1.15
C LEU A 189 4.80 18.58 -2.27
N GLU A 190 4.29 18.72 -3.50
CA GLU A 190 5.04 19.28 -4.63
C GLU A 190 5.55 20.71 -4.35
N ARG A 191 4.76 21.54 -3.66
CA ARG A 191 5.18 22.88 -3.26
C ARG A 191 6.34 22.86 -2.26
N PHE A 192 6.48 21.79 -1.48
CA PHE A 192 7.61 21.56 -0.59
C PHE A 192 8.78 20.83 -1.27
N ASN A 193 8.67 20.44 -2.55
CA ASN A 193 9.76 19.80 -3.29
C ASN A 193 10.82 20.79 -3.78
N ARG A 194 11.11 21.81 -2.97
CA ARG A 194 12.06 22.88 -3.23
C ARG A 194 12.81 23.12 -1.93
N GLY A 195 14.12 22.91 -1.92
CA GLY A 195 14.92 23.04 -0.70
C GLY A 195 16.13 22.13 -0.68
N SER A 196 16.58 21.79 0.54
CA SER A 196 17.74 20.92 0.75
C SER A 196 17.51 19.49 0.26
N VAL A 197 18.59 18.74 0.05
CA VAL A 197 18.55 17.32 -0.35
C VAL A 197 17.75 16.49 0.66
N VAL A 198 17.83 16.82 1.95
CA VAL A 198 17.05 16.16 3.01
C VAL A 198 15.55 16.47 2.86
N GLN A 199 15.18 17.71 2.60
CA GLN A 199 13.78 18.07 2.37
C GLN A 199 13.22 17.39 1.12
N GLN A 200 13.95 17.46 0.00
CA GLN A 200 13.55 16.82 -1.26
C GLN A 200 13.46 15.30 -1.11
N GLY A 201 14.38 14.66 -0.40
CA GLY A 201 14.33 13.22 -0.13
C GLY A 201 13.06 12.83 0.62
N TRP A 202 12.71 13.53 1.69
CA TRP A 202 11.46 13.32 2.42
C TRP A 202 10.19 13.54 1.57
N VAL A 203 10.16 14.63 0.81
CA VAL A 203 9.00 14.96 -0.04
C VAL A 203 8.82 13.95 -1.17
N ASN A 204 9.91 13.57 -1.85
CA ASN A 204 9.87 12.56 -2.91
C ASN A 204 9.41 11.20 -2.38
N LEU A 205 9.89 10.79 -1.19
CA LEU A 205 9.43 9.54 -0.57
C LEU A 205 7.93 9.57 -0.27
N ALA A 206 7.41 10.69 0.24
CA ALA A 206 5.98 10.86 0.51
C ALA A 206 5.14 10.86 -0.77
N LEU A 207 5.62 11.52 -1.84
CA LEU A 207 4.98 11.51 -3.16
C LEU A 207 4.92 10.09 -3.73
N TYR A 208 6.02 9.33 -3.69
CA TYR A 208 6.04 7.94 -4.17
C TYR A 208 5.02 7.06 -3.45
N HIS A 209 4.95 7.19 -2.12
CA HIS A 209 3.98 6.45 -1.31
C HIS A 209 2.52 6.79 -1.66
N GLN A 210 2.21 8.05 -1.96
CA GLN A 210 0.84 8.43 -2.36
C GLN A 210 0.47 7.99 -3.76
N VAL A 211 1.43 8.05 -4.68
CA VAL A 211 1.19 7.84 -6.11
C VAL A 211 1.06 6.38 -6.44
N TYR A 212 1.89 5.54 -5.83
CA TYR A 212 1.83 4.10 -5.98
C TYR A 212 0.98 3.44 -4.88
N LEU A 213 0.10 4.23 -4.25
CA LEU A 213 -0.91 3.68 -3.34
C LEU A 213 -1.84 2.76 -4.15
N GLY A 214 -1.80 1.46 -3.85
CA GLY A 214 -2.50 0.41 -4.57
C GLY A 214 -1.70 -0.26 -5.71
N ALA A 215 -0.45 0.13 -5.93
CA ALA A 215 0.47 -0.41 -6.94
C ALA A 215 1.78 -0.86 -6.25
N PRO A 216 1.77 -1.99 -5.53
CA PRO A 216 2.80 -2.35 -4.56
C PRO A 216 4.15 -2.72 -5.19
N VAL A 217 4.14 -3.28 -6.40
CA VAL A 217 5.38 -3.60 -7.13
C VAL A 217 6.07 -2.30 -7.55
N GLU A 218 5.30 -1.35 -8.04
CA GLU A 218 5.74 -0.03 -8.50
C GLU A 218 6.21 0.82 -7.32
N LEU A 219 5.47 0.77 -6.21
CA LEU A 219 5.86 1.43 -4.95
C LEU A 219 7.21 0.91 -4.48
N ASP A 220 7.42 -0.41 -4.51
CA ASP A 220 8.68 -1.01 -4.11
C ASP A 220 9.84 -0.63 -5.03
N GLN A 221 9.63 -0.61 -6.34
CA GLN A 221 10.63 -0.12 -7.30
C GLN A 221 10.96 1.36 -7.06
N ALA A 222 9.96 2.20 -6.80
CA ALA A 222 10.14 3.61 -6.50
C ALA A 222 10.93 3.82 -5.20
N ILE A 223 10.65 3.04 -4.15
CA ILE A 223 11.40 3.07 -2.90
C ILE A 223 12.86 2.62 -3.13
N ASN A 224 13.11 1.56 -3.91
CA ASN A 224 14.48 1.12 -4.23
C ASN A 224 15.26 2.18 -5.01
N ASN A 225 14.61 2.84 -5.99
CA ASN A 225 15.20 3.96 -6.72
C ASN A 225 15.51 5.14 -5.80
N TRP A 226 14.60 5.44 -4.88
CA TRP A 226 14.79 6.44 -3.85
C TRP A 226 15.99 6.12 -2.96
N GLN A 227 16.12 4.89 -2.45
CA GLN A 227 17.23 4.46 -1.59
C GLN A 227 18.59 4.60 -2.29
N ARG A 228 18.66 4.27 -3.59
CA ARG A 228 19.88 4.46 -4.40
C ARG A 228 20.24 5.93 -4.59
N ARG A 229 19.25 6.80 -4.75
CA ARG A 229 19.45 8.25 -4.89
C ARG A 229 19.80 8.94 -3.57
N TYR A 230 19.34 8.40 -2.45
CA TYR A 230 19.45 9.00 -1.11
C TYR A 230 20.05 8.02 -0.07
N PRO A 231 21.29 7.52 -0.26
CA PRO A 231 21.84 6.40 0.51
C PRO A 231 22.04 6.67 2.01
N THR A 232 22.32 7.92 2.39
CA THR A 232 22.57 8.35 3.77
C THR A 232 21.39 9.13 4.38
N HIS A 233 20.23 9.11 3.73
CA HIS A 233 19.13 9.99 4.10
C HIS A 233 18.40 9.54 5.37
N PRO A 234 18.00 10.46 6.28
CA PRO A 234 17.39 10.13 7.56
C PRO A 234 16.08 9.33 7.44
N ALA A 235 15.35 9.47 6.33
CA ALA A 235 14.14 8.69 6.06
C ALA A 235 14.37 7.17 5.88
N MET A 236 15.61 6.71 5.73
CA MET A 236 15.92 5.27 5.79
C MET A 236 15.41 4.62 7.08
N ALA A 237 15.36 5.37 8.19
CA ALA A 237 14.89 4.88 9.48
C ALA A 237 13.38 4.58 9.54
N VAL A 238 12.58 5.09 8.59
CA VAL A 238 11.12 4.83 8.54
C VAL A 238 10.73 3.82 7.46
N LEU A 239 11.69 3.35 6.66
CA LEU A 239 11.45 2.30 5.69
C LEU A 239 11.38 0.92 6.38
N PRO A 240 10.56 -0.02 5.85
CA PRO A 240 10.54 -1.40 6.35
C PRO A 240 11.94 -2.03 6.30
N LYS A 241 12.41 -2.63 7.40
CA LYS A 241 13.72 -3.30 7.47
C LYS A 241 13.69 -4.66 6.77
N ARG A 242 13.90 -4.70 5.45
CA ARG A 242 13.76 -5.94 4.66
C ARG A 242 14.97 -6.88 4.63
N ALA A 243 16.20 -6.38 4.82
CA ALA A 243 17.40 -7.15 4.47
C ALA A 243 17.82 -8.25 5.47
N ALA A 244 17.60 -8.05 6.78
CA ALA A 244 18.00 -9.04 7.80
C ALA A 244 17.02 -10.24 7.87
N GLU A 245 15.78 -10.05 7.44
CA GLU A 245 14.73 -11.08 7.46
C GLU A 245 14.90 -12.10 6.32
N LEU A 246 15.48 -11.67 5.18
CA LEU A 246 15.67 -12.49 3.98
C LEU A 246 16.66 -13.67 4.15
N ILE A 247 17.64 -13.54 5.06
CA ILE A 247 18.67 -14.57 5.29
C ILE A 247 18.12 -15.74 6.14
N ALA A 248 16.98 -15.55 6.82
CA ALA A 248 16.39 -16.51 7.75
C ALA A 248 15.09 -17.18 7.22
N ILE A 249 14.71 -16.98 5.95
CA ILE A 249 13.43 -17.49 5.42
C ILE A 249 13.58 -18.95 5.02
N GLU A 250 13.35 -19.86 5.96
CA GLU A 250 13.07 -21.25 5.62
C GLU A 250 11.69 -21.37 4.94
N PRO A 251 11.53 -22.23 3.92
CA PRO A 251 10.23 -22.56 3.37
C PRO A 251 9.28 -23.05 4.47
N VAL A 252 8.04 -22.55 4.48
CA VAL A 252 7.05 -22.98 5.48
C VAL A 252 6.73 -24.46 5.24
N ASN A 253 7.05 -25.31 6.21
CA ASN A 253 6.58 -26.70 6.19
C ASN A 253 5.15 -26.75 6.71
N ILE A 254 4.22 -27.21 5.87
CA ILE A 254 2.79 -27.27 6.18
C ILE A 254 2.41 -28.74 6.29
N GLU A 255 2.39 -29.26 7.51
CA GLU A 255 2.00 -30.65 7.77
C GLU A 255 0.48 -30.81 7.73
N ARG A 256 -0.25 -29.85 8.36
CA ARG A 256 -1.70 -29.84 8.44
C ARG A 256 -2.30 -28.57 7.85
N LEU A 257 -3.06 -28.74 6.78
CA LEU A 257 -3.82 -27.70 6.10
C LEU A 257 -5.31 -27.81 6.45
N VAL A 258 -5.93 -26.71 6.89
CA VAL A 258 -7.40 -26.61 6.98
C VAL A 258 -7.92 -25.76 5.83
N VAL A 259 -8.97 -26.23 5.16
CA VAL A 259 -9.59 -25.53 4.02
C VAL A 259 -11.05 -25.24 4.34
N LEU A 260 -11.40 -23.94 4.40
CA LEU A 260 -12.74 -23.41 4.66
C LEU A 260 -13.40 -23.07 3.31
N LEU A 261 -14.37 -23.89 2.90
CA LEU A 261 -15.11 -23.73 1.64
C LEU A 261 -16.62 -23.79 1.87
N PRO A 262 -17.45 -23.21 0.99
CA PRO A 262 -18.90 -23.34 1.11
C PRO A 262 -19.28 -24.76 0.71
N GLN A 263 -19.51 -25.64 1.69
CA GLN A 263 -19.87 -27.04 1.45
C GLN A 263 -21.39 -27.28 1.59
N SER A 264 -22.15 -26.22 1.83
CA SER A 264 -23.61 -26.27 1.91
C SER A 264 -24.26 -24.95 1.47
N GLY A 265 -25.58 -24.97 1.29
CA GLY A 265 -26.37 -23.80 0.96
C GLY A 265 -26.24 -23.35 -0.50
N ALA A 266 -26.59 -22.10 -0.79
CA ALA A 266 -26.70 -21.58 -2.16
C ALA A 266 -25.37 -21.54 -2.94
N ASN A 267 -24.23 -21.65 -2.26
CA ASN A 267 -22.89 -21.54 -2.84
C ASN A 267 -22.11 -22.86 -2.89
N GLU A 268 -22.73 -23.99 -2.54
CA GLU A 268 -22.11 -25.33 -2.51
C GLU A 268 -21.37 -25.65 -3.81
N ARG A 269 -21.99 -25.38 -4.96
CA ARG A 269 -21.38 -25.61 -6.27
C ARG A 269 -20.06 -24.84 -6.49
N LEU A 270 -19.90 -23.66 -5.87
CA LEU A 270 -18.64 -22.92 -5.91
C LEU A 270 -17.58 -23.61 -5.04
N GLY A 271 -17.99 -24.14 -3.89
CA GLY A 271 -17.15 -24.93 -3.00
C GLY A 271 -16.67 -26.24 -3.64
N ASP A 272 -17.51 -26.92 -4.43
CA ASP A 272 -17.11 -28.11 -5.17
C ASP A 272 -15.97 -27.83 -6.15
N ALA A 273 -16.08 -26.73 -6.90
CA ALA A 273 -15.05 -26.32 -7.85
C ALA A 273 -13.72 -25.98 -7.14
N LEU A 274 -13.79 -25.29 -6.00
CA LEU A 274 -12.63 -24.98 -5.18
C LEU A 274 -12.02 -26.26 -4.57
N LYS A 275 -12.85 -27.15 -4.03
CA LYS A 275 -12.43 -28.43 -3.44
C LYS A 275 -11.69 -29.28 -4.47
N ALA A 276 -12.21 -29.36 -5.69
CA ALA A 276 -11.54 -30.04 -6.80
C ALA A 276 -10.16 -29.41 -7.11
N GLY A 277 -10.05 -28.08 -7.07
CA GLY A 277 -8.79 -27.37 -7.29
C GLY A 277 -7.75 -27.65 -6.20
N VAL A 278 -8.17 -27.60 -4.94
CA VAL A 278 -7.33 -27.97 -3.78
C VAL A 278 -6.82 -29.40 -3.93
N LEU A 279 -7.73 -30.36 -4.15
CA LEU A 279 -7.36 -31.77 -4.31
C LEU A 279 -6.37 -31.99 -5.45
N GLY A 280 -6.58 -31.34 -6.61
CA GLY A 280 -5.66 -31.46 -7.74
C GLY A 280 -4.26 -30.90 -7.46
N ALA A 281 -4.13 -29.92 -6.55
CA ALA A 281 -2.83 -29.39 -6.14
C ALA A 281 -2.13 -30.27 -5.10
N LEU A 282 -2.90 -30.95 -4.23
CA LEU A 282 -2.35 -31.79 -3.16
C LEU A 282 -1.49 -32.93 -3.70
N ASP A 283 -1.83 -33.47 -4.88
CA ASP A 283 -1.07 -34.54 -5.57
C ASP A 283 0.41 -34.19 -5.79
N ASN A 284 0.76 -32.90 -5.83
CA ASN A 284 2.13 -32.41 -6.03
C ASN A 284 2.67 -31.63 -4.82
N SER A 285 2.03 -31.76 -3.66
CA SER A 285 2.39 -31.06 -2.43
C SER A 285 2.97 -32.01 -1.38
N ASN A 286 3.79 -31.49 -0.47
CA ASN A 286 4.29 -32.25 0.69
C ASN A 286 3.37 -32.13 1.92
N ILE A 287 2.09 -31.81 1.72
CA ILE A 287 1.13 -31.61 2.82
C ILE A 287 0.61 -32.97 3.28
N THR A 288 0.90 -33.32 4.53
CA THR A 288 0.58 -34.65 5.10
C THR A 288 -0.92 -34.83 5.35
N GLU A 289 -1.58 -33.81 5.88
CA GLU A 289 -2.98 -33.87 6.30
C GLU A 289 -3.74 -32.64 5.81
N THR A 290 -4.86 -32.86 5.11
CA THR A 290 -5.77 -31.76 4.72
C THR A 290 -7.18 -32.03 5.22
N VAL A 291 -7.75 -31.08 5.94
CA VAL A 291 -9.11 -31.16 6.50
C VAL A 291 -9.99 -30.07 5.90
N PHE A 292 -11.10 -30.48 5.28
CA PHE A 292 -12.10 -29.56 4.73
C PHE A 292 -13.18 -29.27 5.77
N LEU A 293 -13.40 -28.00 6.07
CA LEU A 293 -14.51 -27.54 6.92
C LEU A 293 -15.47 -26.68 6.10
N ASP A 294 -16.76 -26.74 6.47
CA ASP A 294 -17.76 -25.86 5.85
C ASP A 294 -17.62 -24.45 6.42
N GLU A 295 -17.41 -23.45 5.56
CA GLU A 295 -17.33 -22.05 5.98
C GLU A 295 -18.68 -21.50 6.50
N MET A 296 -19.78 -22.23 6.29
CA MET A 296 -21.12 -21.85 6.76
C MET A 296 -21.37 -22.18 8.24
N LEU A 297 -20.45 -22.91 8.88
CA LEU A 297 -20.53 -23.20 10.32
C LEU A 297 -20.53 -21.92 11.16
N THR A 298 -21.05 -22.03 12.38
CA THR A 298 -21.00 -20.90 13.31
C THR A 298 -19.55 -20.60 13.71
N THR A 299 -19.30 -19.35 14.13
CA THR A 299 -17.96 -18.92 14.53
C THR A 299 -17.41 -19.76 15.68
N THR A 300 -18.25 -20.07 16.68
CA THR A 300 -17.88 -20.91 17.83
C THR A 300 -17.51 -22.34 17.41
N GLU A 301 -18.23 -22.92 16.46
CA GLU A 301 -17.93 -24.27 15.95
C GLU A 301 -16.60 -24.29 15.18
N LEU A 302 -16.35 -23.28 14.34
CA LEU A 302 -15.08 -23.14 13.62
C LEU A 302 -13.91 -22.95 14.59
N GLU A 303 -14.06 -22.11 15.62
CA GLU A 303 -13.03 -21.93 16.67
C GLU A 303 -12.71 -23.23 17.38
N THR A 304 -13.73 -24.00 17.76
CA THR A 304 -13.57 -25.29 18.43
C THR A 304 -12.81 -26.27 17.53
N LYS A 305 -13.21 -26.40 16.26
CA LYS A 305 -12.56 -27.28 15.29
C LYS A 305 -11.13 -26.86 14.98
N LEU A 306 -10.85 -25.57 14.82
CA LEU A 306 -9.50 -25.06 14.59
C LEU A 306 -8.58 -25.25 15.80
N ALA A 307 -9.11 -25.11 17.02
CA ALA A 307 -8.38 -25.36 18.25
C ALA A 307 -8.03 -26.86 18.44
N GLU A 308 -8.93 -27.75 18.04
CA GLU A 308 -8.71 -29.21 18.03
C GLU A 308 -7.69 -29.61 16.97
N LEU A 309 -7.89 -29.15 15.73
CA LEU A 309 -7.05 -29.49 14.58
C LEU A 309 -5.67 -28.85 14.63
N LYS A 310 -5.51 -27.66 15.22
CA LYS A 310 -4.23 -26.91 15.26
C LYS A 310 -3.53 -26.87 13.89
N PRO A 311 -4.17 -26.31 12.84
CA PRO A 311 -3.57 -26.27 11.52
C PRO A 311 -2.29 -25.41 11.48
N ASN A 312 -1.36 -25.78 10.62
CA ASN A 312 -0.20 -24.93 10.29
C ASN A 312 -0.61 -23.77 9.38
N PHE A 313 -1.64 -23.98 8.56
CA PHE A 313 -2.13 -23.00 7.59
C PHE A 313 -3.62 -23.18 7.33
N VAL A 314 -4.32 -22.08 7.05
CA VAL A 314 -5.75 -22.09 6.67
C VAL A 314 -5.93 -21.48 5.28
N ILE A 315 -6.66 -22.16 4.39
CA ILE A 315 -7.15 -21.58 3.12
C ILE A 315 -8.65 -21.30 3.25
N GLY A 316 -9.09 -20.14 2.78
CA GLY A 316 -10.46 -19.65 2.90
C GLY A 316 -10.67 -18.75 4.12
N PRO A 317 -11.89 -18.25 4.36
CA PRO A 317 -13.13 -18.49 3.61
C PRO A 317 -13.17 -17.86 2.19
N LEU A 318 -14.25 -18.14 1.44
CA LEU A 318 -14.51 -17.60 0.09
C LEU A 318 -15.45 -16.41 0.12
N LEU A 319 -16.52 -16.47 0.93
CA LEU A 319 -17.54 -15.42 0.89
C LEU A 319 -17.07 -14.18 1.65
N LYS A 320 -17.18 -12.99 1.03
CA LYS A 320 -16.83 -11.71 1.66
C LYS A 320 -17.46 -11.55 3.04
N ALA A 321 -18.75 -11.85 3.18
CA ALA A 321 -19.45 -11.77 4.46
C ALA A 321 -18.84 -12.67 5.55
N ASN A 322 -18.33 -13.85 5.18
CA ASN A 322 -17.66 -14.76 6.12
C ASN A 322 -16.25 -14.28 6.47
N ILE A 323 -15.50 -13.73 5.50
CA ILE A 323 -14.20 -13.10 5.76
C ILE A 323 -14.38 -11.97 6.78
N ASP A 324 -15.35 -11.06 6.55
CA ASP A 324 -15.63 -9.95 7.44
C ASP A 324 -16.04 -10.43 8.84
N LYS A 325 -16.93 -11.43 8.91
CA LYS A 325 -17.39 -12.02 10.18
C LYS A 325 -16.23 -12.64 10.98
N LEU A 326 -15.39 -13.47 10.36
CA LEU A 326 -14.28 -14.14 11.04
C LEU A 326 -13.15 -13.17 11.41
N ALA A 327 -12.91 -12.13 10.59
CA ALA A 327 -11.95 -11.08 10.91
C ALA A 327 -12.40 -10.25 12.12
N ASN A 328 -13.67 -9.84 12.16
CA ASN A 328 -14.23 -9.05 13.27
C ASN A 328 -14.21 -9.83 14.60
N ASN A 329 -14.48 -11.13 14.56
CA ASN A 329 -14.43 -12.01 15.73
C ASN A 329 -13.00 -12.48 16.07
N ARG A 330 -12.00 -12.15 15.25
CA ARG A 330 -10.59 -12.58 15.41
C ARG A 330 -10.40 -14.10 15.47
N THR A 331 -11.35 -14.87 14.95
CA THR A 331 -11.34 -16.34 14.95
C THR A 331 -10.09 -16.94 14.32
N LEU A 332 -9.58 -16.29 13.28
CA LEU A 332 -8.42 -16.75 12.51
C LEU A 332 -7.11 -16.03 12.89
N VAL A 333 -7.10 -15.18 13.93
CA VAL A 333 -5.94 -14.32 14.25
C VAL A 333 -4.67 -15.10 14.60
N ASN A 334 -4.83 -16.30 15.17
CA ASN A 334 -3.73 -17.13 15.63
C ASN A 334 -3.14 -18.04 14.55
N TYR A 335 -3.66 -17.98 13.32
CA TYR A 335 -3.26 -18.85 12.22
C TYR A 335 -2.81 -18.04 11.00
N PRO A 336 -1.79 -18.50 10.26
CA PRO A 336 -1.55 -18.03 8.90
C PRO A 336 -2.75 -18.40 8.01
N VAL A 337 -3.26 -17.43 7.24
CA VAL A 337 -4.49 -17.62 6.46
C VAL A 337 -4.34 -17.05 5.06
N LEU A 338 -4.78 -17.80 4.06
CA LEU A 338 -5.00 -17.34 2.70
C LEU A 338 -6.50 -17.29 2.40
N HIS A 339 -7.10 -16.12 2.54
CA HIS A 339 -8.51 -15.91 2.21
C HIS A 339 -8.71 -15.99 0.71
N LEU A 340 -9.83 -16.57 0.26
CA LEU A 340 -10.15 -16.74 -1.17
C LEU A 340 -11.01 -15.59 -1.71
N ASN A 341 -10.93 -14.41 -1.07
CA ASN A 341 -11.49 -13.16 -1.56
C ASN A 341 -10.75 -11.96 -0.96
N SER A 342 -11.15 -10.77 -1.39
CA SER A 342 -10.64 -9.50 -0.87
C SER A 342 -11.26 -9.15 0.48
N PHE A 343 -10.56 -8.37 1.28
CA PHE A 343 -11.02 -7.79 2.53
C PHE A 343 -10.88 -6.26 2.48
N GLU A 344 -11.94 -5.54 2.81
CA GLU A 344 -11.97 -4.07 2.73
C GLU A 344 -11.57 -3.40 4.06
N GLY A 345 -11.42 -4.17 5.14
CA GLY A 345 -11.00 -3.69 6.45
C GLY A 345 -9.48 -3.65 6.66
N GLN A 346 -9.05 -3.28 7.86
CA GLN A 346 -7.64 -3.30 8.23
C GLN A 346 -7.16 -4.73 8.49
N ARG A 347 -6.10 -5.14 7.80
CA ARG A 347 -5.45 -6.44 7.95
C ARG A 347 -5.18 -6.77 9.41
N VAL A 348 -5.75 -7.89 9.89
CA VAL A 348 -5.70 -8.30 11.30
C VAL A 348 -4.33 -8.88 11.68
N SER A 349 -3.66 -9.58 10.76
CA SER A 349 -2.34 -10.19 10.97
C SER A 349 -1.45 -10.08 9.74
N GLY A 350 -0.14 -9.92 9.95
CA GLY A 350 0.88 -9.93 8.89
C GLY A 350 1.02 -11.25 8.13
N GLN A 351 0.35 -12.31 8.58
CA GLN A 351 0.28 -13.64 7.94
C GLN A 351 -1.12 -13.93 7.35
N HIS A 352 -1.97 -12.91 7.19
CA HIS A 352 -3.26 -13.01 6.51
C HIS A 352 -3.15 -12.49 5.08
N PHE A 353 -3.34 -13.34 4.10
CA PHE A 353 -3.26 -13.05 2.68
C PHE A 353 -4.65 -13.09 2.05
N PHE A 354 -4.83 -12.38 0.94
CA PHE A 354 -6.11 -12.25 0.26
C PHE A 354 -5.93 -12.54 -1.22
N PHE A 355 -6.42 -13.72 -1.64
CA PHE A 355 -6.44 -14.10 -3.03
C PHE A 355 -7.83 -13.85 -3.58
N ALA A 356 -7.97 -12.93 -4.52
CA ALA A 356 -9.24 -12.70 -5.21
C ALA A 356 -9.04 -12.68 -6.71
N LEU A 357 -10.06 -13.16 -7.43
CA LEU A 357 -10.14 -13.00 -8.89
C LEU A 357 -10.60 -11.58 -9.24
N ASN A 358 -9.88 -10.56 -8.74
CA ASN A 358 -10.22 -9.15 -8.91
C ASN A 358 -10.16 -8.74 -10.39
N PRO A 359 -11.26 -8.21 -10.96
CA PRO A 359 -11.25 -7.67 -12.32
C PRO A 359 -10.40 -6.40 -12.46
N GLU A 360 -10.16 -5.66 -11.37
CA GLU A 360 -9.27 -4.49 -11.34
C GLU A 360 -7.85 -4.80 -11.82
N HIS A 361 -7.34 -6.02 -11.58
CA HIS A 361 -6.01 -6.41 -12.06
C HIS A 361 -5.93 -6.44 -13.59
N GLU A 362 -7.02 -6.86 -14.25
CA GLU A 362 -7.10 -6.89 -15.72
C GLU A 362 -7.23 -5.47 -16.30
N VAL A 363 -7.98 -4.60 -15.61
CA VAL A 363 -8.12 -3.18 -15.98
C VAL A 363 -6.77 -2.46 -15.86
N GLN A 364 -6.04 -2.71 -14.77
CA GLN A 364 -4.69 -2.18 -14.55
C GLN A 364 -3.72 -2.67 -15.63
N GLN A 365 -3.73 -3.97 -15.95
CA GLN A 365 -2.89 -4.55 -17.00
C GLN A 365 -3.21 -3.97 -18.39
N ALA A 366 -4.49 -3.73 -18.70
CA ALA A 366 -4.89 -3.07 -19.94
C ALA A 366 -4.43 -1.61 -19.99
N LEU A 367 -4.58 -0.87 -18.89
CA LEU A 367 -4.13 0.52 -18.77
C LEU A 367 -2.61 0.64 -18.97
N GLU A 368 -1.81 -0.21 -18.32
CA GLU A 368 -0.35 -0.24 -18.50
C GLU A 368 0.03 -0.51 -19.95
N HIS A 369 -0.66 -1.44 -20.60
CA HIS A 369 -0.46 -1.71 -22.02
C HIS A 369 -0.78 -0.47 -22.87
N PHE A 370 -1.91 0.19 -22.61
CA PHE A 370 -2.35 1.35 -23.38
C PHE A 370 -1.36 2.52 -23.28
N LEU A 371 -0.89 2.80 -22.07
CA LEU A 371 0.15 3.79 -21.83
C LEU A 371 1.46 3.42 -22.54
N THR A 372 1.84 2.14 -22.52
CA THR A 372 3.04 1.64 -23.21
C THR A 372 2.94 1.77 -24.73
N GLN A 373 1.75 1.64 -25.31
CA GLN A 373 1.51 1.87 -26.74
C GLN A 373 1.40 3.35 -27.11
N GLY A 374 1.32 4.24 -26.11
CA GLY A 374 1.17 5.67 -26.34
C GLY A 374 -0.25 6.10 -26.71
N TYR A 375 -1.27 5.25 -26.47
CA TYR A 375 -2.66 5.66 -26.63
C TYR A 375 -2.97 6.84 -25.69
N GLN A 376 -3.71 7.81 -26.19
CA GLN A 376 -4.03 9.06 -25.51
C GLN A 376 -5.53 9.20 -25.24
N LYS A 377 -6.39 8.54 -26.02
CA LYS A 377 -7.83 8.77 -25.97
C LYS A 377 -8.60 7.45 -26.00
N PRO A 378 -8.52 6.67 -24.90
CA PRO A 378 -9.23 5.42 -24.79
C PRO A 378 -10.75 5.65 -24.69
N MET A 379 -11.50 4.77 -25.35
CA MET A 379 -12.95 4.62 -25.17
C MET A 379 -13.24 3.35 -24.36
N ILE A 380 -14.02 3.48 -23.30
CA ILE A 380 -14.40 2.38 -22.40
C ILE A 380 -15.89 2.09 -22.58
N LEU A 381 -16.22 0.83 -22.84
CA LEU A 381 -17.59 0.33 -22.93
C LEU A 381 -17.87 -0.62 -21.77
N ALA A 382 -18.88 -0.33 -20.95
CA ALA A 382 -19.23 -1.15 -19.80
C ALA A 382 -20.75 -1.20 -19.55
N PRO A 383 -21.28 -2.26 -18.92
CA PRO A 383 -22.68 -2.30 -18.53
C PRO A 383 -22.97 -1.27 -17.44
N ASN A 384 -24.12 -0.59 -17.53
CA ASN A 384 -24.62 0.36 -16.53
C ASN A 384 -25.10 -0.38 -15.26
N SER A 385 -24.14 -0.91 -14.52
CA SER A 385 -24.32 -1.68 -13.29
C SER A 385 -23.29 -1.22 -12.26
N SER A 386 -23.51 -1.52 -10.98
CA SER A 386 -22.55 -1.19 -9.92
C SER A 386 -21.15 -1.75 -10.20
N ALA A 387 -21.07 -2.99 -10.70
CA ALA A 387 -19.82 -3.63 -11.07
C ALA A 387 -19.13 -2.94 -12.26
N GLY A 388 -19.89 -2.57 -13.30
CA GLY A 388 -19.37 -1.87 -14.47
C GLY A 388 -18.88 -0.46 -14.14
N GLN A 389 -19.67 0.30 -13.39
CA GLN A 389 -19.31 1.65 -12.92
C GLN A 389 -18.04 1.62 -12.09
N ARG A 390 -17.91 0.67 -11.15
CA ARG A 390 -16.71 0.52 -10.32
C ARG A 390 -15.43 0.35 -11.16
N LEU A 391 -15.49 -0.43 -12.23
CA LEU A 391 -14.32 -0.65 -13.11
C LEU A 391 -14.00 0.57 -13.98
N VAL A 392 -15.03 1.27 -14.45
CA VAL A 392 -14.87 2.55 -15.16
C VAL A 392 -14.24 3.60 -14.26
N ASP A 393 -14.72 3.72 -13.02
CA ASP A 393 -14.18 4.65 -12.03
C ASP A 393 -12.73 4.33 -11.69
N PHE A 394 -12.42 3.03 -11.49
CA PHE A 394 -11.05 2.56 -11.29
C PHE A 394 -10.15 2.93 -12.46
N PHE A 395 -10.56 2.64 -13.71
CA PHE A 395 -9.77 3.01 -14.89
C PHE A 395 -9.56 4.53 -14.98
N ASN A 396 -10.63 5.32 -14.83
CA ASN A 396 -10.55 6.79 -14.91
C ASN A 396 -9.61 7.37 -13.86
N MET A 397 -9.69 6.90 -12.62
CA MET A 397 -8.82 7.33 -11.53
C MET A 397 -7.36 7.00 -11.82
N GLN A 398 -7.06 5.81 -12.34
CA GLN A 398 -5.69 5.41 -12.68
C GLN A 398 -5.17 6.17 -13.91
N TRP A 399 -5.98 6.32 -14.95
CA TRP A 399 -5.61 7.00 -16.20
C TRP A 399 -5.20 8.46 -15.96
N GLN A 400 -5.94 9.17 -15.10
CA GLN A 400 -5.65 10.56 -14.75
C GLN A 400 -4.31 10.77 -14.03
N ARG A 401 -3.67 9.71 -13.52
CA ARG A 401 -2.30 9.80 -12.95
C ARG A 401 -1.22 9.93 -14.02
N TYR A 402 -1.52 9.51 -15.25
CA TYR A 402 -0.57 9.37 -16.35
C TYR A 402 -0.96 10.18 -17.60
N SER A 403 -2.21 10.63 -17.70
CA SER A 403 -2.70 11.46 -18.80
C SER A 403 -3.61 12.58 -18.31
N GLU A 404 -3.52 13.74 -18.98
CA GLU A 404 -4.42 14.87 -18.79
C GLU A 404 -5.76 14.70 -19.52
N THR A 405 -5.82 13.79 -20.50
CA THR A 405 -7.03 13.51 -21.27
C THR A 405 -7.94 12.54 -20.51
N LYS A 406 -9.23 12.87 -20.44
CA LYS A 406 -10.22 11.95 -19.86
C LYS A 406 -10.63 10.89 -20.89
N PRO A 407 -10.73 9.60 -20.49
CA PRO A 407 -11.30 8.55 -21.32
C PRO A 407 -12.74 8.87 -21.70
N GLN A 408 -13.16 8.45 -22.89
CA GLN A 408 -14.56 8.48 -23.28
C GLN A 408 -15.26 7.24 -22.73
N VAL A 409 -16.42 7.39 -22.10
CA VAL A 409 -17.11 6.30 -21.42
C VAL A 409 -18.50 6.08 -22.01
N GLY A 410 -18.82 4.83 -22.33
CA GLY A 410 -20.14 4.38 -22.73
C GLY A 410 -20.72 3.35 -21.78
N LEU A 411 -21.74 3.75 -21.03
CA LEU A 411 -22.50 2.87 -20.14
C LEU A 411 -23.80 2.46 -20.81
N TYR A 412 -23.96 1.18 -21.09
CA TYR A 412 -25.18 0.64 -21.72
C TYR A 412 -26.08 -0.08 -20.70
N SER A 413 -27.38 0.17 -20.75
CA SER A 413 -28.32 -0.41 -19.77
C SER A 413 -28.94 -1.73 -20.24
N SER A 414 -28.89 -2.03 -21.54
CA SER A 414 -29.41 -3.29 -22.10
C SER A 414 -28.84 -3.56 -23.49
N LYS A 415 -29.05 -4.79 -23.99
CA LYS A 415 -28.72 -5.18 -25.38
C LYS A 415 -29.39 -4.28 -26.44
N LYS A 416 -30.58 -3.74 -26.15
CA LYS A 416 -31.31 -2.84 -27.08
C LYS A 416 -30.76 -1.41 -27.07
N ASP A 417 -30.22 -0.98 -25.93
CA ASP A 417 -29.68 0.37 -25.71
C ASP A 417 -28.21 0.48 -26.15
N MET A 418 -27.51 -0.65 -26.23
CA MET A 418 -26.10 -0.73 -26.59
C MET A 418 -25.78 -0.13 -27.98
N PRO A 419 -26.51 -0.42 -29.08
CA PRO A 419 -26.28 0.24 -30.36
C PRO A 419 -26.42 1.77 -30.28
N LYS A 420 -27.43 2.27 -29.55
CA LYS A 420 -27.66 3.71 -29.37
C LYS A 420 -26.52 4.37 -28.59
N THR A 421 -26.05 3.72 -27.53
CA THR A 421 -24.91 4.17 -26.72
C THR A 421 -23.65 4.27 -27.57
N ILE A 422 -23.34 3.22 -28.33
CA ILE A 422 -22.15 3.19 -29.19
C ILE A 422 -22.28 4.21 -30.33
N ALA A 423 -23.44 4.32 -30.99
CA ALA A 423 -23.69 5.29 -32.05
C ALA A 423 -23.53 6.74 -31.57
N GLY A 424 -24.04 7.05 -30.38
CA GLY A 424 -23.91 8.37 -29.76
C GLY A 424 -22.46 8.72 -29.44
N LEU A 425 -21.65 7.74 -29.01
CA LEU A 425 -20.24 7.94 -28.69
C LEU A 425 -19.35 8.06 -29.93
N LEU A 426 -19.67 7.31 -30.98
CA LEU A 426 -18.99 7.39 -32.28
C LEU A 426 -19.48 8.58 -33.14
N GLU A 427 -20.42 9.39 -32.62
CA GLU A 427 -21.00 10.58 -33.24
C GLU A 427 -21.41 10.42 -34.72
N VAL A 428 -22.04 9.30 -35.07
CA VAL A 428 -22.66 9.12 -36.40
C VAL A 428 -23.72 10.22 -36.65
N ASP A 429 -24.32 10.77 -35.58
CA ASP A 429 -25.47 11.67 -35.65
C ASP A 429 -25.10 13.13 -35.97
N LYS A 430 -24.01 13.70 -35.41
CA LYS A 430 -23.57 15.07 -35.77
C LYS A 430 -23.04 15.15 -37.20
N SER A 431 -22.46 14.06 -37.70
CA SER A 431 -22.10 13.95 -39.11
C SER A 431 -23.35 13.95 -39.98
N LYS A 432 -24.40 13.18 -39.63
CA LYS A 432 -25.68 13.13 -40.36
C LYS A 432 -26.45 14.46 -40.35
N GLU A 433 -26.51 15.17 -39.22
CA GLU A 433 -27.18 16.49 -39.13
C GLU A 433 -26.50 17.54 -40.01
N ARG A 434 -25.16 17.56 -40.00
CA ARG A 434 -24.38 18.45 -40.85
C ARG A 434 -24.50 18.07 -42.33
N ILE A 435 -24.53 16.78 -42.65
CA ILE A 435 -24.79 16.27 -44.01
C ILE A 435 -26.20 16.68 -44.46
N ALA A 436 -27.21 16.57 -43.60
CA ALA A 436 -28.57 16.99 -43.91
C ALA A 436 -28.66 18.51 -44.15
N THR A 437 -27.94 19.30 -43.35
CA THR A 437 -27.83 20.76 -43.51
C THR A 437 -27.08 21.12 -44.81
N VAL A 438 -26.03 20.39 -45.17
CA VAL A 438 -25.29 20.62 -46.42
C VAL A 438 -26.10 20.17 -47.65
N LYS A 439 -26.81 19.04 -47.57
CA LYS A 439 -27.73 18.57 -48.63
C LYS A 439 -28.93 19.50 -48.83
N SER A 440 -29.42 20.14 -47.77
CA SER A 440 -30.51 21.12 -47.91
C SER A 440 -30.05 22.43 -48.55
N LEU A 441 -28.77 22.76 -48.46
CA LEU A 441 -28.15 23.95 -49.07
C LEU A 441 -27.66 23.72 -50.51
N PHE A 442 -27.32 22.48 -50.90
CA PHE A 442 -26.82 22.14 -52.23
C PHE A 442 -27.65 21.01 -52.89
N LYS A 443 -28.32 21.29 -54.02
CA LYS A 443 -29.16 20.34 -54.80
C LYS A 443 -28.36 19.29 -55.61
N GLN A 444 -27.28 18.73 -55.05
CA GLN A 444 -26.53 17.63 -55.66
C GLN A 444 -26.29 16.52 -54.62
N GLU A 445 -26.23 15.27 -55.08
CA GLU A 445 -25.87 14.14 -54.23
C GLU A 445 -24.41 14.29 -53.78
N VAL A 446 -24.22 14.79 -52.57
CA VAL A 446 -22.93 14.73 -51.89
C VAL A 446 -22.73 13.30 -51.41
N GLU A 447 -21.83 12.54 -52.04
CA GLU A 447 -21.28 11.31 -51.45
C GLU A 447 -20.55 11.70 -50.16
N SER A 448 -21.19 11.42 -49.02
CA SER A 448 -20.63 11.72 -47.70
C SER A 448 -20.51 10.44 -46.90
N GLU A 449 -19.31 9.89 -46.85
CA GLU A 449 -18.99 8.83 -45.90
C GLU A 449 -18.94 9.42 -44.49
N THR A 450 -19.57 8.75 -43.54
CA THR A 450 -19.48 9.06 -42.11
C THR A 450 -18.03 8.90 -41.67
N ARG A 451 -17.29 10.00 -41.57
CA ARG A 451 -15.92 9.99 -41.03
C ARG A 451 -16.02 9.60 -39.55
N SER A 452 -15.53 8.41 -39.18
CA SER A 452 -15.26 8.09 -37.78
C SER A 452 -14.37 9.17 -37.19
N ARG A 453 -14.67 9.61 -35.96
CA ARG A 453 -13.85 10.61 -35.29
C ARG A 453 -12.40 10.10 -35.19
N ARG A 454 -11.44 11.00 -35.41
CA ARG A 454 -9.99 10.73 -35.28
C ARG A 454 -9.51 10.79 -33.82
N ASP A 455 -10.42 10.84 -32.86
CA ASP A 455 -10.13 11.11 -31.46
C ASP A 455 -10.20 9.88 -30.57
N ILE A 456 -10.54 8.69 -31.07
CA ILE A 456 -10.42 7.44 -30.32
C ILE A 456 -9.30 6.62 -30.95
N ASP A 457 -8.32 6.23 -30.13
CA ASP A 457 -7.17 5.44 -30.56
C ASP A 457 -7.18 4.00 -30.02
N VAL A 458 -8.03 3.70 -29.02
CA VAL A 458 -8.22 2.35 -28.50
C VAL A 458 -9.62 2.19 -27.88
N ILE A 459 -10.21 1.00 -28.00
CA ILE A 459 -11.48 0.65 -27.37
C ILE A 459 -11.27 -0.49 -26.37
N TYR A 460 -11.76 -0.32 -25.14
CA TYR A 460 -11.76 -1.34 -24.09
C TYR A 460 -13.18 -1.75 -23.68
N ILE A 461 -13.49 -3.03 -23.83
CA ILE A 461 -14.82 -3.61 -23.57
C ILE A 461 -14.80 -4.38 -22.24
N LEU A 462 -15.56 -3.88 -21.27
CA LEU A 462 -15.77 -4.46 -19.94
C LEU A 462 -17.10 -5.23 -19.85
N GLY A 463 -17.54 -5.80 -20.96
CA GLY A 463 -18.74 -6.63 -21.08
C GLY A 463 -18.47 -8.12 -20.89
N ASP A 464 -19.55 -8.89 -20.70
CA ASP A 464 -19.48 -10.36 -20.74
C ASP A 464 -19.32 -10.91 -22.18
N ALA A 465 -19.23 -12.23 -22.33
CA ALA A 465 -19.05 -12.88 -23.63
C ALA A 465 -20.22 -12.64 -24.60
N ILE A 466 -21.45 -12.52 -24.09
CA ILE A 466 -22.63 -12.27 -24.91
C ILE A 466 -22.65 -10.80 -25.36
N GLU A 467 -22.40 -9.88 -24.43
CA GLU A 467 -22.33 -8.45 -24.70
C GLU A 467 -21.20 -8.13 -25.68
N THR A 468 -20.01 -8.71 -25.49
CA THR A 468 -18.85 -8.46 -26.36
C THR A 468 -19.11 -8.89 -27.81
N ARG A 469 -19.80 -10.02 -28.00
CA ARG A 469 -20.23 -10.50 -29.32
C ARG A 469 -21.28 -9.63 -30.00
N LEU A 470 -22.02 -8.83 -29.23
CA LEU A 470 -22.94 -7.83 -29.79
C LEU A 470 -22.21 -6.53 -30.12
N ILE A 471 -21.31 -6.10 -29.23
CA ILE A 471 -20.56 -4.84 -29.36
C ILE A 471 -19.62 -4.89 -30.57
N LYS A 472 -18.82 -5.95 -30.70
CA LYS A 472 -17.73 -5.95 -31.67
C LYS A 472 -18.20 -5.91 -33.13
N PRO A 473 -19.14 -6.75 -33.61
CA PRO A 473 -19.63 -6.65 -34.98
C PRO A 473 -20.24 -5.28 -35.28
N TYR A 474 -20.89 -4.67 -34.28
CA TYR A 474 -21.41 -3.31 -34.41
C TYR A 474 -20.29 -2.27 -34.59
N LEU A 475 -19.18 -2.39 -33.85
CA LEU A 475 -17.99 -1.54 -34.04
C LEU A 475 -17.36 -1.78 -35.42
N ASP A 476 -17.22 -3.03 -35.85
CA ASP A 476 -16.61 -3.38 -37.15
C ASP A 476 -17.38 -2.77 -38.35
N VAL A 477 -18.71 -2.62 -38.23
CA VAL A 477 -19.56 -2.03 -39.28
C VAL A 477 -19.63 -0.51 -39.21
N ASN A 478 -19.62 0.08 -38.01
CA ASN A 478 -19.85 1.53 -37.82
C ASN A 478 -18.55 2.34 -37.74
N VAL A 479 -17.38 1.69 -37.66
CA VAL A 479 -16.08 2.36 -37.76
C VAL A 479 -15.61 2.35 -39.22
N SER A 480 -15.21 3.52 -39.73
CA SER A 480 -14.86 3.75 -41.13
C SER A 480 -13.79 2.79 -41.65
N THR A 481 -14.00 2.21 -42.84
CA THR A 481 -13.11 1.23 -43.50
C THR A 481 -11.83 1.83 -44.12
N PHE A 482 -11.66 3.15 -44.06
CA PHE A 482 -10.60 3.90 -44.77
C PHE A 482 -9.41 4.31 -43.88
N VAL A 483 -9.33 3.80 -42.64
CA VAL A 483 -8.25 4.07 -41.67
C VAL A 483 -7.77 2.75 -41.07
N GLU A 484 -6.56 2.75 -40.51
CA GLU A 484 -6.06 1.66 -39.66
C GLU A 484 -7.09 1.32 -38.57
N ARG A 485 -7.45 0.04 -38.44
CA ARG A 485 -8.53 -0.40 -37.55
C ARG A 485 -8.18 -0.06 -36.10
N ILE A 486 -9.09 0.60 -35.40
CA ILE A 486 -8.96 0.89 -33.96
C ILE A 486 -8.82 -0.45 -33.22
N PRO A 487 -7.76 -0.66 -32.42
CA PRO A 487 -7.56 -1.90 -31.70
C PRO A 487 -8.59 -2.05 -30.57
N LEU A 488 -9.17 -3.25 -30.46
CA LEU A 488 -10.18 -3.60 -29.47
C LEU A 488 -9.59 -4.55 -28.43
N TYR A 489 -9.80 -4.21 -27.16
CA TYR A 489 -9.37 -5.00 -26.01
C TYR A 489 -10.57 -5.35 -25.13
N ALA A 490 -10.51 -6.45 -24.40
CA ALA A 490 -11.53 -6.85 -23.44
C ALA A 490 -10.92 -7.58 -22.23
N SER A 491 -11.72 -7.76 -21.17
CA SER A 491 -11.34 -8.58 -20.01
C SER A 491 -11.68 -10.06 -20.21
N SER A 492 -11.27 -10.91 -19.28
CA SER A 492 -11.57 -12.35 -19.25
C SER A 492 -13.06 -12.66 -19.29
N LYS A 493 -13.92 -11.74 -18.82
CA LYS A 493 -15.38 -11.88 -18.90
C LYS A 493 -15.91 -11.97 -20.34
N SER A 494 -15.18 -11.44 -21.31
CA SER A 494 -15.54 -11.52 -22.74
C SER A 494 -15.35 -12.91 -23.35
N HIS A 495 -14.60 -13.78 -22.68
CA HIS A 495 -14.31 -15.13 -23.15
C HIS A 495 -15.12 -16.18 -22.38
N SER A 496 -15.66 -17.14 -23.11
CA SER A 496 -16.41 -18.26 -22.55
C SER A 496 -16.18 -19.54 -23.34
N LYS A 497 -15.74 -20.61 -22.67
CA LYS A 497 -15.49 -21.91 -23.35
C LYS A 497 -16.77 -22.59 -23.81
N GLN A 498 -17.91 -22.27 -23.21
CA GLN A 498 -19.21 -22.83 -23.61
C GLN A 498 -19.77 -22.11 -24.82
N ILE A 499 -19.68 -20.78 -24.83
CA ILE A 499 -20.26 -19.92 -25.87
C ILE A 499 -19.34 -19.86 -27.10
N ASP A 500 -18.02 -19.90 -26.93
CA ASP A 500 -17.00 -19.85 -27.99
C ASP A 500 -16.79 -21.17 -28.76
N ARG A 501 -17.67 -22.17 -28.59
CA ARG A 501 -17.61 -23.44 -29.35
C ARG A 501 -18.02 -23.28 -30.82
N THR A 502 -18.89 -22.33 -31.14
CA THR A 502 -19.46 -22.13 -32.49
C THR A 502 -19.22 -20.69 -32.99
N ASP A 503 -18.78 -20.61 -34.25
CA ASP A 503 -18.34 -19.44 -35.05
C ASP A 503 -17.63 -18.29 -34.32
N LYS A 504 -16.29 -18.29 -34.37
CA LYS A 504 -15.43 -17.24 -33.80
C LYS A 504 -15.13 -16.09 -34.77
N GLY A 505 -15.80 -16.04 -35.93
CA GLY A 505 -15.59 -15.00 -36.94
C GLY A 505 -15.91 -13.60 -36.42
N ASP A 506 -17.00 -13.48 -35.66
CA ASP A 506 -17.49 -12.21 -35.11
C ASP A 506 -16.50 -11.56 -34.13
N LEU A 507 -15.58 -12.34 -33.56
CA LEU A 507 -14.59 -11.87 -32.59
C LEU A 507 -13.20 -11.64 -33.18
N ASP A 508 -12.98 -11.87 -34.48
CA ASP A 508 -11.65 -11.77 -35.10
C ASP A 508 -11.02 -10.36 -34.92
N GLY A 509 -9.77 -10.33 -34.45
CA GLY A 509 -9.02 -9.12 -34.13
C GLY A 509 -9.10 -8.68 -32.66
N LEU A 510 -10.07 -9.18 -31.87
CA LEU A 510 -10.24 -8.81 -30.46
C LEU A 510 -9.11 -9.37 -29.58
N TYR A 511 -8.46 -8.49 -28.82
CA TYR A 511 -7.53 -8.86 -27.75
C TYR A 511 -8.26 -8.99 -26.43
N PHE A 512 -7.87 -9.93 -25.58
CA PHE A 512 -8.43 -10.06 -24.24
C PHE A 512 -7.46 -10.69 -23.25
N THR A 513 -7.62 -10.37 -21.98
CA THR A 513 -6.91 -11.02 -20.88
C THR A 513 -7.62 -12.31 -20.46
N GLU A 514 -6.88 -13.34 -20.08
CA GLU A 514 -7.47 -14.57 -19.56
C GLU A 514 -6.45 -15.39 -18.74
N LEU A 515 -6.95 -16.22 -17.82
CA LEU A 515 -6.14 -17.16 -17.05
C LEU A 515 -5.44 -18.14 -18.00
N PRO A 516 -4.16 -18.51 -17.75
CA PRO A 516 -3.49 -19.61 -18.47
C PRO A 516 -4.34 -20.88 -18.54
N TRP A 517 -5.03 -21.23 -17.44
CA TRP A 517 -5.94 -22.37 -17.38
C TRP A 517 -7.05 -22.33 -18.44
N MET A 518 -7.56 -21.15 -18.75
CA MET A 518 -8.65 -20.97 -19.68
C MET A 518 -8.17 -20.92 -21.15
N LEU A 519 -6.87 -20.82 -21.40
CA LEU A 519 -6.29 -20.80 -22.74
C LEU A 519 -5.74 -22.18 -23.14
N SER A 520 -5.98 -22.60 -24.38
CA SER A 520 -5.50 -23.89 -24.89
C SER A 520 -3.97 -23.86 -25.05
N GLY A 521 -3.29 -24.90 -24.56
CA GLY A 521 -1.83 -25.03 -24.66
C GLY A 521 -1.02 -24.05 -23.81
N GLN A 522 -1.64 -23.37 -22.83
CA GLN A 522 -0.95 -22.47 -21.90
C GLN A 522 -0.77 -23.04 -20.49
N VAL A 523 -1.21 -24.28 -20.27
CA VAL A 523 -1.06 -25.00 -19.01
C VAL A 523 0.16 -25.92 -19.11
N SER A 524 1.13 -25.76 -18.21
CA SER A 524 2.33 -26.61 -18.16
C SER A 524 2.00 -28.07 -17.85
N ASN A 525 1.11 -28.31 -16.88
CA ASN A 525 0.65 -29.65 -16.53
C ASN A 525 -0.52 -30.10 -17.42
N GLN A 526 -0.19 -30.72 -18.56
CA GLN A 526 -1.20 -31.23 -19.50
C GLN A 526 -2.03 -32.37 -18.94
N ALA A 527 -1.46 -33.21 -18.08
CA ALA A 527 -2.17 -34.33 -17.44
C ALA A 527 -3.31 -33.83 -16.55
N LEU A 528 -3.04 -32.81 -15.73
CA LEU A 528 -4.08 -32.15 -14.91
C LEU A 528 -5.21 -31.60 -15.77
N ARG A 529 -4.88 -30.97 -16.91
CA ARG A 529 -5.88 -30.45 -17.85
C ARG A 529 -6.75 -31.55 -18.45
N GLN A 530 -6.15 -32.68 -18.82
CA GLN A 530 -6.87 -33.83 -19.39
C GLN A 530 -7.78 -34.48 -18.35
N GLN A 531 -7.27 -34.72 -17.14
CA GLN A 531 -8.03 -35.27 -16.02
C GLN A 531 -9.23 -34.38 -15.67
N TYR A 532 -9.02 -33.06 -15.55
CA TYR A 532 -10.11 -32.13 -15.30
C TYR A 532 -11.20 -32.20 -16.38
N ASN A 533 -10.82 -32.17 -17.66
CA ASN A 533 -11.78 -32.25 -18.76
C ASN A 533 -12.53 -33.60 -18.78
N SER A 534 -11.90 -34.70 -18.36
CA SER A 534 -12.53 -36.03 -18.28
C SER A 534 -13.57 -36.12 -17.17
N LEU A 535 -13.28 -35.53 -16.01
CA LEU A 535 -14.19 -35.53 -14.86
C LEU A 535 -15.34 -34.53 -15.06
N TRP A 536 -15.08 -33.44 -15.79
CA TRP A 536 -15.97 -32.29 -15.89
C TRP A 536 -16.02 -31.69 -17.31
N PRO A 537 -16.61 -32.40 -18.28
CA PRO A 537 -16.61 -31.98 -19.68
C PRO A 537 -17.41 -30.70 -19.95
N GLU A 538 -18.46 -30.42 -19.18
CA GLU A 538 -19.39 -29.28 -19.42
C GLU A 538 -19.51 -28.32 -18.24
N GLN A 539 -18.38 -27.91 -17.66
CA GLN A 539 -18.39 -26.95 -16.55
C GLN A 539 -18.56 -25.49 -17.00
N ALA A 540 -19.27 -24.74 -16.15
CA ALA A 540 -19.36 -23.29 -16.26
C ALA A 540 -17.97 -22.64 -16.13
N ASP A 541 -17.75 -21.52 -16.83
CA ASP A 541 -16.44 -20.84 -16.84
C ASP A 541 -16.00 -20.42 -15.43
N ILE A 542 -16.93 -20.01 -14.57
CA ILE A 542 -16.64 -19.65 -13.18
C ILE A 542 -16.07 -20.83 -12.38
N SER A 543 -16.60 -22.05 -12.57
CA SER A 543 -16.10 -23.25 -11.90
C SER A 543 -14.66 -23.57 -12.32
N GLN A 544 -14.33 -23.39 -13.61
CA GLN A 544 -12.96 -23.58 -14.11
C GLN A 544 -11.99 -22.55 -13.52
N ARG A 545 -12.41 -21.28 -13.41
CA ARG A 545 -11.59 -20.21 -12.82
C ARG A 545 -11.39 -20.41 -11.32
N LEU A 546 -12.42 -20.85 -10.59
CA LEU A 546 -12.31 -21.20 -9.16
C LEU A 546 -11.44 -22.43 -8.93
N PHE A 547 -11.54 -23.46 -9.78
CA PHE A 547 -10.63 -24.60 -9.74
C PHE A 547 -9.17 -24.13 -9.86
N ALA A 548 -8.85 -23.29 -10.84
CA ALA A 548 -7.50 -22.76 -11.03
C ALA A 548 -7.03 -21.93 -9.82
N MET A 549 -7.91 -21.11 -9.26
CA MET A 549 -7.63 -20.33 -8.06
C MET A 549 -7.31 -21.19 -6.84
N ALA A 550 -8.13 -22.21 -6.57
CA ALA A 550 -7.90 -23.12 -5.46
C ALA A 550 -6.63 -23.96 -5.65
N TYR A 551 -6.36 -24.40 -6.88
CA TYR A 551 -5.11 -25.10 -7.21
C TYR A 551 -3.90 -24.21 -6.87
N ASP A 552 -3.89 -22.98 -7.39
CA ASP A 552 -2.80 -22.04 -7.12
C ASP A 552 -2.69 -21.69 -5.62
N SER A 553 -3.82 -21.63 -4.90
CA SER A 553 -3.84 -21.32 -3.46
C SER A 553 -3.06 -22.32 -2.62
N VAL A 554 -3.01 -23.60 -3.03
CA VAL A 554 -2.23 -24.65 -2.38
C VAL A 554 -0.81 -24.68 -2.96
N ALA A 555 -0.69 -24.63 -4.29
CA ALA A 555 0.58 -24.82 -4.98
C ALA A 555 1.60 -23.69 -4.70
N MET A 556 1.14 -22.49 -4.33
CA MET A 556 2.02 -21.37 -3.97
C MET A 556 2.45 -21.35 -2.50
N LEU A 557 1.88 -22.21 -1.64
CA LEU A 557 2.08 -22.11 -0.18
C LEU A 557 3.53 -22.26 0.26
N SER A 558 4.30 -23.13 -0.41
CA SER A 558 5.74 -23.31 -0.15
C SER A 558 6.55 -22.03 -0.34
N ASP A 559 6.09 -21.14 -1.22
CA ASP A 559 6.73 -19.88 -1.58
C ASP A 559 6.08 -18.66 -0.91
N ILE A 560 4.99 -18.81 -0.16
CA ILE A 560 4.13 -17.69 0.25
C ILE A 560 4.88 -16.63 1.07
N THR A 561 5.74 -17.07 2.00
CA THR A 561 6.57 -16.17 2.80
C THR A 561 7.55 -15.41 1.91
N GLN A 562 8.22 -16.10 1.00
CA GLN A 562 9.16 -15.48 0.06
C GLN A 562 8.45 -14.52 -0.90
N LEU A 563 7.27 -14.88 -1.41
CA LEU A 563 6.44 -14.02 -2.24
C LEU A 563 6.00 -12.75 -1.51
N SER A 564 5.77 -12.83 -0.19
CA SER A 564 5.39 -11.69 0.63
C SER A 564 6.56 -10.77 1.03
N MET A 565 7.78 -11.32 1.09
CA MET A 565 8.96 -10.61 1.62
C MET A 565 9.93 -10.15 0.54
N ILE A 566 9.99 -10.82 -0.61
CA ILE A 566 10.90 -10.52 -1.73
C ILE A 566 10.17 -9.68 -2.77
N PRO A 567 10.49 -8.39 -2.91
CA PRO A 567 9.85 -7.52 -3.90
C PRO A 567 10.06 -8.03 -5.32
N GLY A 568 9.00 -8.05 -6.12
CA GLY A 568 9.02 -8.49 -7.51
C GLY A 568 9.17 -9.99 -7.70
N LYS A 569 9.27 -10.81 -6.63
CA LYS A 569 9.16 -12.26 -6.78
C LYS A 569 7.76 -12.60 -7.27
N GLN A 570 7.70 -13.45 -8.28
CA GLN A 570 6.46 -13.90 -8.90
C GLN A 570 6.40 -15.42 -8.89
N TYR A 571 5.18 -15.94 -8.78
CA TYR A 571 4.86 -17.36 -8.91
C TYR A 571 4.03 -17.56 -10.18
N THR A 572 4.41 -18.52 -11.02
CA THR A 572 3.64 -18.82 -12.24
C THR A 572 2.62 -19.91 -11.96
N GLY A 573 1.34 -19.52 -11.88
CA GLY A 573 0.23 -20.42 -11.60
C GLY A 573 -0.76 -20.55 -12.77
N LEU A 574 -1.80 -21.34 -12.54
CA LEU A 574 -2.94 -21.55 -13.44
C LEU A 574 -3.78 -20.28 -13.65
N THR A 575 -3.74 -19.35 -12.70
CA THR A 575 -4.46 -18.08 -12.72
C THR A 575 -3.65 -16.89 -13.24
N GLY A 576 -2.37 -17.10 -13.58
CA GLY A 576 -1.47 -16.07 -14.10
C GLY A 576 -0.14 -16.02 -13.35
N GLN A 577 0.59 -14.93 -13.50
CA GLN A 577 1.73 -14.63 -12.62
C GLN A 577 1.21 -13.97 -11.34
N LEU A 578 1.61 -14.50 -10.19
CA LEU A 578 1.12 -14.14 -8.88
C LEU A 578 2.22 -13.47 -8.07
N SER A 579 1.91 -12.37 -7.41
CA SER A 579 2.81 -11.68 -6.49
C SER A 579 2.03 -11.22 -5.27
N ILE A 580 2.69 -11.13 -4.11
CA ILE A 580 2.03 -10.68 -2.88
C ILE A 580 2.42 -9.23 -2.61
N ALA A 581 1.41 -8.39 -2.45
CA ALA A 581 1.52 -7.01 -2.04
C ALA A 581 1.87 -6.87 -0.55
N SER A 582 2.40 -5.73 -0.14
CA SER A 582 2.74 -5.46 1.27
C SER A 582 1.53 -5.50 2.21
N ASP A 583 0.33 -5.24 1.70
CA ASP A 583 -0.94 -5.35 2.44
C ASP A 583 -1.50 -6.78 2.49
N GLY A 584 -0.78 -7.75 1.90
CA GLY A 584 -1.16 -9.16 1.87
C GLY A 584 -2.07 -9.54 0.69
N GLN A 585 -2.43 -8.61 -0.21
CA GLN A 585 -3.21 -8.96 -1.40
C GLN A 585 -2.37 -9.67 -2.45
N ILE A 586 -2.93 -10.72 -3.06
CA ILE A 586 -2.30 -11.39 -4.20
C ILE A 586 -2.72 -10.68 -5.48
N ASN A 587 -1.74 -10.04 -6.11
CA ASN A 587 -1.88 -9.46 -7.43
C ASN A 587 -1.70 -10.54 -8.50
N ARG A 588 -2.46 -10.40 -9.59
CA ARG A 588 -2.42 -11.32 -10.72
C ARG A 588 -2.09 -10.58 -12.00
N GLN A 589 -1.16 -11.12 -12.78
CA GLN A 589 -0.96 -10.74 -14.17
C GLN A 589 -1.43 -11.87 -15.08
N LEU A 590 -2.46 -11.61 -15.87
CA LEU A 590 -3.08 -12.60 -16.75
C LEU A 590 -2.35 -12.66 -18.10
N LYS A 591 -2.61 -13.71 -18.88
CA LYS A 591 -2.08 -13.81 -20.25
C LYS A 591 -2.98 -13.03 -21.19
N TRP A 592 -2.37 -12.42 -22.21
CA TRP A 592 -3.12 -11.86 -23.33
C TRP A 592 -3.37 -12.94 -24.38
N ALA A 593 -4.54 -12.89 -24.99
CA ALA A 593 -4.91 -13.71 -26.14
C ALA A 593 -5.62 -12.86 -27.18
N GLN A 594 -5.64 -13.35 -28.42
CA GLN A 594 -6.31 -12.72 -29.53
C GLN A 594 -7.18 -13.74 -30.27
N TYR A 595 -8.40 -13.35 -30.63
CA TYR A 595 -9.18 -14.08 -31.61
C TYR A 595 -8.59 -13.80 -33.00
N LYS A 596 -8.02 -14.82 -33.65
CA LYS A 596 -7.40 -14.71 -34.97
C LYS A 596 -7.63 -15.97 -35.80
N ASN A 597 -8.15 -15.82 -37.01
CA ASN A 597 -8.46 -16.92 -37.94
C ASN A 597 -9.39 -17.96 -37.29
N LYS A 598 -10.45 -17.51 -36.62
CA LYS A 598 -11.40 -18.36 -35.87
C LYS A 598 -10.74 -19.23 -34.78
N GLN A 599 -9.58 -18.84 -34.26
CA GLN A 599 -8.89 -19.50 -33.16
C GLN A 599 -8.49 -18.48 -32.10
N ILE A 600 -8.29 -18.94 -30.87
CA ILE A 600 -7.73 -18.12 -29.79
C ILE A 600 -6.23 -18.38 -29.77
N LYS A 601 -5.43 -17.34 -29.99
CA LYS A 601 -3.98 -17.40 -29.98
C LYS A 601 -3.43 -16.59 -28.81
N PRO A 602 -2.65 -17.18 -27.90
CA PRO A 602 -1.91 -16.42 -26.91
C PRO A 602 -1.00 -15.41 -27.59
N VAL A 603 -0.93 -14.19 -27.06
CA VAL A 603 -0.07 -13.13 -27.56
C VAL A 603 0.69 -12.49 -26.39
N GLN A 604 1.85 -11.92 -26.68
CA GLN A 604 2.62 -11.17 -25.71
C GLN A 604 2.54 -9.69 -26.05
N LEU A 605 1.85 -8.93 -25.20
CA LEU A 605 1.74 -7.49 -25.33
C LEU A 605 2.73 -6.83 -24.37
N LYS A 606 3.38 -5.76 -24.84
CA LYS A 606 4.32 -5.00 -24.01
C LYS A 606 3.54 -4.22 -22.96
N THR A 607 3.93 -4.39 -21.70
CA THR A 607 3.46 -3.62 -20.55
C THR A 607 4.69 -3.09 -19.83
N GLN A 608 4.77 -1.79 -19.64
CA GLN A 608 5.78 -1.13 -18.81
C GLN A 608 5.07 -0.37 -17.70
N ALA A 609 5.67 -0.39 -16.51
CA ALA A 609 5.19 0.42 -15.40
C ALA A 609 5.24 1.90 -15.81
N PRO A 610 4.09 2.60 -15.83
CA PRO A 610 4.04 3.96 -16.33
C PRO A 610 4.70 4.94 -15.34
N VAL A 611 5.41 5.94 -15.87
CA VAL A 611 5.98 7.03 -15.09
C VAL A 611 4.89 8.08 -14.84
N PRO A 612 4.54 8.41 -13.59
CA PRO A 612 3.51 9.40 -13.27
C PRO A 612 3.82 10.79 -13.87
N LEU A 613 2.78 11.55 -14.23
CA LEU A 613 2.92 12.87 -14.90
C LEU A 613 3.89 13.82 -14.17
N PHE A 614 3.82 13.88 -12.84
CA PHE A 614 4.69 14.76 -12.04
C PHE A 614 6.17 14.32 -12.01
N MET A 615 6.48 13.07 -12.36
CA MET A 615 7.87 12.61 -12.51
C MET A 615 8.41 12.88 -13.91
N GLN A 616 7.56 12.94 -14.93
CA GLN A 616 7.96 13.23 -16.31
C GLN A 616 8.48 14.67 -16.46
N THR A 617 7.94 15.62 -15.68
CA THR A 617 8.39 17.02 -15.64
C THR A 617 9.71 17.21 -14.89
N ALA A 618 10.07 16.30 -13.98
CA ALA A 618 11.31 16.37 -13.21
C ALA A 618 12.54 15.79 -13.94
N THR A 619 12.34 15.12 -15.08
CA THR A 619 13.41 14.57 -15.93
C THR A 619 13.76 15.47 -17.11
N SER A 620 13.09 16.63 -17.25
CA SER A 620 13.23 17.55 -18.39
C SER A 620 14.17 18.73 -18.12
N GLU A 621 14.90 18.76 -16.99
CA GLU A 621 15.89 19.78 -16.65
C GLU A 621 17.31 19.21 -16.51
#